data_AF-A0AAU4AS64-F1
#
_entry.id   AF-A0AAU4AS64-F1
#
_cell.length_a   1.000
_cell.length_b   1.000
_cell.length_c   1.000
_cell.angle_alpha   90.00
_cell.angle_beta   90.00
_cell.angle_gamma   90.00
#
_symmetry.space_group_name_H-M   'P 1'
#
loop_
_entity.id
_entity.type
_entity.pdbx_description
1 polymer ?
#
loop_
_entity_poly.entity_id
_entity_poly.type
_entity_poly.pdbx_seq_one_letter_code
_entity_poly.pdbx_strand_id
1 'polypeptide(L)'
;MDHLHARLTRLALAAAAGDGFVLAGGYAVQAHGILNRVSDDVDLFTNQGDPQRFGTAVDAVQDAYTSDGLTVEVMRSGDSSPAFWSPMKTADRRR
;
A
#
# COMPACT_ATOMS: atom_id res chain seq x y z
N MET A 1 -6.18 -13.30 -7.21
CA MET A 1 -5.71 -12.07 -7.89
C MET A 1 -5.68 -12.32 -9.39
N ASP A 2 -6.24 -11.41 -10.19
CA ASP A 2 -6.14 -11.46 -11.66
C ASP A 2 -4.77 -11.00 -12.19
N HIS A 3 -4.56 -11.12 -13.50
CA HIS A 3 -3.29 -10.82 -14.15
C HIS A 3 -2.90 -9.33 -14.09
N LEU A 4 -3.86 -8.42 -14.21
CA LEU A 4 -3.58 -6.98 -14.16
C LEU A 4 -3.14 -6.60 -12.74
N HIS A 5 -3.90 -7.00 -11.73
CA HIS A 5 -3.57 -6.74 -10.33
C HIS A 5 -2.24 -7.38 -9.92
N ALA A 6 -1.92 -8.57 -10.43
CA ALA A 6 -0.62 -9.19 -10.21
C ALA A 6 0.53 -8.43 -10.87
N ARG A 7 0.32 -7.86 -12.05
CA ARG A 7 1.29 -6.99 -12.74
C ARG A 7 1.52 -5.70 -11.95
N LEU A 8 0.44 -5.00 -11.59
CA LEU A 8 0.49 -3.76 -10.81
C LEU A 8 1.23 -3.96 -9.48
N THR A 9 0.85 -5.00 -8.74
CA THR A 9 1.48 -5.34 -7.46
C THR A 9 2.99 -5.54 -7.59
N ARG A 10 3.45 -6.30 -8.60
CA ARG A 10 4.88 -6.55 -8.79
C ARG A 10 5.67 -5.28 -9.12
N LEU A 11 5.15 -4.46 -10.04
CA LEU A 11 5.83 -3.22 -10.45
C LEU A 11 5.93 -2.25 -9.28
N ALA A 12 4.84 -2.05 -8.55
CA ALA A 12 4.82 -1.13 -7.44
C ALA A 12 5.73 -1.58 -6.27
N LEU A 13 5.67 -2.86 -5.89
CA LEU A 13 6.56 -3.39 -4.86
C LEU A 13 8.03 -3.35 -5.26
N ALA A 14 8.34 -3.56 -6.54
CA ALA A 14 9.72 -3.43 -7.03
C ALA A 14 10.19 -1.96 -7.01
N ALA A 15 9.35 -1.03 -7.45
CA ALA A 15 9.67 0.40 -7.49
C ALA A 15 9.87 0.99 -6.08
N ALA A 16 9.06 0.56 -5.11
CA ALA A 16 9.07 1.05 -3.73
C ALA A 16 9.81 0.12 -2.74
N ALA A 17 10.64 -0.81 -3.23
CA ALA A 17 11.30 -1.83 -2.41
C ALA A 17 12.16 -1.24 -1.28
N GLY A 18 12.76 -0.06 -1.49
CA GLY A 18 13.58 0.65 -0.51
C GLY A 18 12.80 1.26 0.66
N ASP A 19 11.49 1.38 0.54
CA ASP A 19 10.62 2.04 1.52
C ASP A 19 9.69 1.06 2.24
N GLY A 20 9.91 -0.25 2.10
CA GLY A 20 9.26 -1.28 2.93
C GLY A 20 7.78 -1.48 2.63
N PHE A 21 7.33 -1.19 1.41
CA PHE A 21 5.96 -1.46 1.01
C PHE A 21 5.65 -2.95 0.98
N VAL A 22 4.44 -3.30 1.39
CA VAL A 22 3.88 -4.66 1.39
C VAL A 22 2.46 -4.65 0.82
N LEU A 23 2.04 -5.81 0.31
CA LEU A 23 0.64 -6.02 -0.08
C LEU A 23 -0.26 -5.99 1.16
N ALA A 24 -1.36 -5.27 1.06
CA ALA A 24 -2.34 -5.09 2.12
C ALA A 24 -3.76 -5.45 1.65
N GLY A 25 -4.75 -5.11 2.48
CA GLY A 25 -6.17 -5.18 2.11
C GLY A 25 -6.66 -6.58 1.70
N GLY A 26 -7.59 -6.60 0.75
CA GLY A 26 -8.28 -7.82 0.32
C GLY A 26 -7.32 -8.91 -0.21
N TYR A 27 -6.28 -8.50 -0.93
CA TYR A 27 -5.30 -9.43 -1.48
C TYR A 27 -4.32 -10.00 -0.44
N ALA A 28 -3.96 -9.23 0.59
CA ALA A 28 -3.20 -9.80 1.71
C ALA A 28 -4.03 -10.87 2.46
N VAL A 29 -5.31 -10.59 2.71
CA VAL A 29 -6.23 -11.55 3.36
C VAL A 29 -6.45 -12.80 2.50
N GLN A 30 -6.58 -12.65 1.19
CA GLN A 30 -6.65 -13.76 0.24
C GLN A 30 -5.36 -14.60 0.25
N ALA A 31 -4.19 -13.97 0.29
CA ALA A 31 -2.90 -14.67 0.33
C ALA A 31 -2.74 -15.56 1.58
N HIS A 32 -3.43 -15.22 2.67
CA HIS A 32 -3.49 -16.03 3.90
C HIS A 32 -4.64 -17.05 3.94
N GLY A 33 -5.38 -17.23 2.85
CA GLY A 33 -6.42 -18.26 2.72
C GLY A 33 -7.70 -17.99 3.51
N ILE A 34 -7.90 -16.76 3.99
CA ILE A 34 -9.06 -16.38 4.84
C ILE A 34 -10.30 -16.09 3.97
N LEU A 35 -10.11 -15.59 2.75
CA LEU A 35 -11.19 -15.28 1.80
C LEU A 35 -10.84 -15.78 0.40
N ASN A 36 -11.84 -16.24 -0.35
CA ASN A 36 -11.71 -16.64 -1.75
C ASN A 36 -12.61 -15.79 -2.67
N ARG A 37 -12.38 -14.47 -2.67
CA ARG A 37 -12.99 -13.53 -3.62
C ARG A 37 -11.89 -12.71 -4.29
N VAL A 38 -12.11 -12.29 -5.54
CA VAL A 38 -11.24 -11.31 -6.21
C VAL A 38 -11.44 -9.95 -5.51
N SER A 39 -10.35 -9.22 -5.24
CA SER A 39 -10.42 -7.85 -4.74
C SER A 39 -10.62 -6.90 -5.91
N ASP A 40 -11.36 -5.82 -5.69
CA ASP A 40 -11.63 -4.81 -6.73
C ASP A 40 -10.40 -3.92 -6.99
N ASP A 41 -9.44 -3.91 -6.05
CA ASP A 41 -8.27 -3.04 -5.99
C ASP A 41 -7.01 -3.74 -5.42
N VAL A 42 -5.86 -3.07 -5.59
CA VAL A 42 -4.57 -3.45 -5.00
C VAL A 42 -4.19 -2.44 -3.93
N ASP A 43 -4.18 -2.87 -2.67
CA ASP A 43 -3.72 -2.06 -1.55
C ASP A 43 -2.25 -2.32 -1.25
N LEU A 44 -1.46 -1.25 -1.10
CA LEU A 44 -0.09 -1.31 -0.61
C LEU A 44 0.03 -0.49 0.68
N PHE A 45 0.85 -0.99 1.61
CA PHE A 45 1.07 -0.36 2.90
C PHE A 45 2.56 -0.32 3.21
N THR A 46 3.01 0.72 3.90
CA THR A 46 4.35 0.79 4.49
C THR A 46 4.26 1.36 5.90
N ASN A 47 5.20 0.99 6.77
CA ASN A 47 5.41 1.64 8.05
C ASN A 47 6.35 2.86 7.98
N GLN A 48 6.75 3.28 6.77
CA GLN A 48 7.51 4.51 6.56
C GLN A 48 6.70 5.73 6.98
N GLY A 49 7.13 6.39 8.05
CA GLY A 49 6.42 7.55 8.64
C GLY A 49 6.87 8.91 8.13
N ASP A 50 7.96 8.98 7.36
CA ASP A 50 8.45 10.21 6.73
C ASP A 50 7.59 10.54 5.50
N PRO A 51 6.81 11.64 5.50
CA PRO A 51 5.92 11.99 4.40
C PRO A 51 6.64 12.26 3.08
N GLN A 52 7.84 12.83 3.11
CA GLN A 52 8.63 13.11 1.92
C GLN A 52 9.10 11.81 1.27
N ARG A 53 9.58 10.86 2.09
CA ARG A 53 9.96 9.53 1.59
C ARG A 53 8.76 8.76 1.04
N PHE A 54 7.62 8.83 1.73
CA PHE A 54 6.38 8.22 1.24
C PHE A 54 5.98 8.80 -0.12
N GLY A 55 6.02 10.13 -0.27
CA GLY A 55 5.75 10.80 -1.54
C GLY A 55 6.69 10.35 -2.66
N THR A 56 8.00 10.31 -2.40
CA THR A 56 8.99 9.83 -3.38
C THR A 56 8.75 8.39 -3.80
N ALA A 57 8.35 7.51 -2.88
CA ALA A 57 7.99 6.13 -3.20
C ALA A 57 6.73 6.04 -4.07
N VAL A 58 5.71 6.85 -3.78
CA VAL A 58 4.49 6.94 -4.60
C VAL A 58 4.81 7.46 -6.01
N ASP A 59 5.69 8.45 -6.14
CA ASP A 59 6.17 8.95 -7.44
C ASP A 59 6.89 7.85 -8.22
N ALA A 60 7.79 7.09 -7.56
CA ALA A 60 8.48 5.97 -8.19
C ALA A 60 7.51 4.88 -8.70
N VAL A 61 6.41 4.62 -7.99
CA VAL A 61 5.37 3.69 -8.43
C VAL A 61 4.63 4.22 -9.67
N GLN A 62 4.29 5.51 -9.69
CA GLN A 62 3.66 6.15 -10.85
C GLN A 62 4.59 6.08 -12.08
N ASP A 63 5.88 6.36 -11.89
CA ASP A 63 6.89 6.27 -12.94
C ASP A 63 7.05 4.83 -13.47
N ALA A 64 7.02 3.84 -12.58
CA ALA A 64 7.09 2.43 -12.98
C ALA A 64 5.87 2.01 -13.81
N TYR A 65 4.66 2.43 -13.43
CA TYR A 65 3.45 2.15 -14.20
C TYR A 65 3.46 2.84 -15.56
N THR A 66 3.83 4.12 -15.63
CA THR A 66 3.89 4.85 -16.89
C THR A 66 4.97 4.31 -17.82
N SER A 67 6.15 3.95 -17.29
CA SER A 67 7.23 3.30 -18.05
C SER A 67 6.84 1.93 -18.60
N ASP A 68 5.92 1.24 -17.92
CA ASP A 68 5.36 -0.04 -18.33
C ASP A 68 4.14 0.10 -19.29
N GLY A 69 3.87 1.34 -19.73
CA GLY A 69 2.87 1.68 -20.75
C GLY A 69 1.44 1.87 -20.22
N LEU A 70 1.27 2.03 -18.90
CA LEU A 70 -0.02 2.31 -18.29
C LEU A 70 -0.28 3.81 -18.22
N THR A 71 -1.53 4.21 -18.46
CA THR A 71 -1.99 5.56 -18.11
C THR A 71 -2.27 5.61 -16.61
N VAL A 72 -1.69 6.59 -15.92
CA VAL A 72 -1.86 6.77 -14.48
C VAL A 72 -2.60 8.08 -14.21
N GLU A 73 -3.62 8.00 -13.36
CA GLU A 73 -4.36 9.17 -12.85
C GLU A 73 -4.36 9.13 -11.32
N VAL A 74 -4.00 10.25 -10.70
CA VAL A 74 -4.04 10.39 -9.24
C VAL A 74 -5.37 11.01 -8.84
N MET A 75 -6.29 10.18 -8.36
CA MET A 75 -7.62 10.64 -7.91
C MET A 75 -7.54 11.46 -6.61
N ARG A 76 -6.62 11.10 -5.72
CA ARG A 76 -6.34 11.82 -4.47
C ARG A 76 -4.91 11.56 -4.04
N SER A 77 -4.17 12.63 -3.81
CA SER A 77 -2.94 12.63 -3.01
C SER A 77 -3.21 13.43 -1.72
N GLY A 78 -2.53 13.08 -0.64
CA GLY A 78 -2.68 13.79 0.63
C GLY A 78 -1.34 13.98 1.32
N ASP A 79 -1.19 15.11 2.01
CA ASP A 79 -0.16 15.28 3.03
C ASP A 79 -0.53 14.37 4.21
N SER A 80 0.12 13.21 4.31
CA SER A 80 -0.03 12.33 5.47
C SER A 80 0.64 12.99 6.68
N SER A 81 -0.04 13.93 7.33
CA SER A 81 0.29 14.27 8.71
C SER A 81 0.17 12.99 9.55
N PRO A 82 1.14 12.64 10.42
CA PRO A 82 1.16 11.38 11.16
C PRO A 82 0.08 11.29 12.27
N ALA A 83 -0.88 12.21 12.28
CA ALA A 83 -1.82 12.40 13.37
C ALA A 83 -3.10 11.57 13.21
N PHE A 84 -3.00 10.22 13.18
CA PHE A 84 -4.13 9.37 13.62
C PHE A 84 -3.77 7.92 13.95
N TRP A 85 -2.63 7.65 14.59
CA TRP A 85 -2.46 6.42 15.37
C TRP A 85 -2.32 6.80 16.84
N SER A 86 -3.43 6.73 17.58
CA SER A 86 -3.39 6.75 19.04
C SER A 86 -3.12 5.32 19.52
N PRO A 87 -1.95 5.00 20.10
CA PRO A 87 -1.74 3.69 20.70
C PRO A 87 -2.37 3.71 22.10
N MET A 88 -3.70 3.59 22.21
CA MET A 88 -4.31 3.35 23.52
C MET A 88 -5.62 2.56 23.46
N LYS A 89 -5.49 1.23 23.60
CA LYS A 89 -6.32 0.44 24.51
C LYS A 89 -5.43 -0.55 25.28
N THR A 90 -4.51 -0.04 26.09
CA THR A 90 -4.07 -0.80 27.26
C THR A 90 -5.22 -0.81 28.26
N ALA A 91 -5.88 -1.95 28.38
CA ALA A 91 -6.82 -2.19 29.46
C ALA A 91 -6.10 -2.02 30.80
N ASP A 92 -6.46 -1.01 31.58
CA ASP A 92 -6.11 -0.91 33.00
C ASP A 92 -6.83 -2.04 33.74
N ARG A 93 -6.17 -3.21 33.87
CA ARG A 93 -6.49 -4.14 34.94
C ARG A 93 -5.83 -3.62 36.21
N ARG A 94 -6.52 -2.72 36.92
CA ARG A 94 -6.32 -2.56 38.35
C ARG A 94 -7.45 -3.23 39.10
N ARG A 95 -7.03 -4.32 39.76
CA ARG A 95 -7.50 -4.98 41.00
C ARG A 95 -8.99 -4.91 41.32
#